data_AF-A0A235AEL9-F1
#
_entry.id   AF-A0A235AEL9-F1
#
_cell.length_a   1.000
_cell.length_b   1.000
_cell.length_c   1.000
_cell.angle_alpha   90.00
_cell.angle_beta   90.00
_cell.angle_gamma   90.00
#
_symmetry.space_group_name_H-M   'P 1'
#
loop_
_entity.id
_entity.type
_entity.pdbx_description
1 polymer ?
#
loop_
_entity_poly.entity_id
_entity_poly.type
_entity_poly.pdbx_seq_one_letter_code
_entity_poly.pdbx_strand_id
1 'polypeptide(L)'
;MNTHDNTSETPEPRTRSLTFWMRAAETALSSEMHRTLSAEGLDRRDWAVLNVLAGERDIPGLAERVQRGGKRVRSLAARGWAVERDGAWIITEEGRRERDRIHALVSGVRDRVRGTVTDADYATTLASLEAIARELGWDESSPRRFGPRGRHGFGHGHGHRHGHGCGPRFGDHPRHGEHPRRGERAFERGFTAGFAAGRDAA
;
A
#
# COMPACT_ATOMS: atom_id res chain seq x y z
N MET A 1 11.43 -6.10 65.15
CA MET A 1 11.58 -5.00 64.18
C MET A 1 12.76 -5.35 63.28
N ASN A 2 12.53 -5.71 62.02
CA ASN A 2 13.54 -5.62 60.96
C ASN A 2 12.78 -5.34 59.67
N THR A 3 12.84 -4.07 59.28
CA THR A 3 12.24 -3.50 58.08
C THR A 3 13.07 -3.96 56.89
N HIS A 4 12.53 -4.84 56.04
CA HIS A 4 13.10 -5.04 54.71
C HIS A 4 12.61 -3.93 53.81
N ASP A 5 13.57 -3.10 53.43
CA ASP A 5 13.50 -2.01 52.48
C ASP A 5 12.97 -2.54 51.13
N ASN A 6 11.77 -2.13 50.77
CA ASN A 6 11.13 -2.49 49.51
C ASN A 6 11.54 -1.44 48.48
N THR A 7 12.77 -1.52 47.99
CA THR A 7 13.22 -0.73 46.83
C THR A 7 12.34 -1.11 45.65
N SER A 8 11.38 -0.24 45.33
CA SER A 8 10.55 -0.39 44.14
C SER A 8 11.43 -0.12 42.93
N GLU A 9 11.96 -1.19 42.32
CA GLU A 9 12.57 -1.14 41.00
C GLU A 9 11.54 -0.54 40.02
N THR A 10 11.76 0.70 39.62
CA THR A 10 10.99 1.32 38.55
C THR A 10 11.44 0.64 37.26
N PRO A 11 10.57 -0.05 36.50
CA PRO A 11 11.02 -0.75 35.30
C PRO A 11 11.57 0.26 34.29
N GLU A 12 12.83 0.09 33.90
CA GLU A 12 13.49 0.81 32.81
C GLU A 12 12.56 0.89 31.59
N PRO A 13 12.36 2.08 30.99
CA PRO A 13 11.48 2.23 29.85
C PRO A 13 12.02 1.36 28.70
N ARG A 14 11.32 0.27 28.38
CA ARG A 14 11.66 -0.60 27.25
C ARG A 14 11.69 0.23 25.97
N THR A 15 12.89 0.61 25.52
CA THR A 15 13.12 1.34 24.27
C THR A 15 12.52 0.55 23.12
N ARG A 16 11.52 1.13 22.44
CA ARG A 16 10.87 0.46 21.30
C ARG A 16 11.79 0.48 20.07
N SER A 17 11.73 -0.57 19.26
CA SER A 17 12.61 -0.74 18.09
C SER A 17 12.32 0.26 16.97
N LEU A 18 13.30 0.48 16.08
CA LEU A 18 13.15 1.32 14.88
C LEU A 18 11.95 0.86 14.03
N THR A 19 11.84 -0.44 13.74
CA THR A 19 10.74 -1.01 12.97
C THR A 19 9.38 -0.72 13.60
N PHE A 20 9.29 -0.74 14.93
CA PHE A 20 8.07 -0.37 15.63
C PHE A 20 7.68 1.09 15.33
N TRP A 21 8.63 2.03 15.48
CA TRP A 21 8.34 3.45 15.27
C TRP A 21 8.05 3.79 13.81
N MET A 22 8.75 3.17 12.85
CA MET A 22 8.45 3.36 11.42
C MET A 22 7.01 2.94 11.12
N ARG A 23 6.58 1.76 11.58
CA ARG A 23 5.22 1.27 11.36
C ARG A 23 4.18 2.11 12.07
N ALA A 24 4.47 2.57 13.29
CA ALA A 24 3.57 3.43 14.06
C ALA A 24 3.37 4.79 13.35
N ALA A 25 4.45 5.42 12.90
CA ALA A 25 4.41 6.69 12.17
C ALA A 25 3.71 6.54 10.81
N GLU A 26 4.03 5.50 10.04
CA GLU A 26 3.36 5.21 8.76
C GLU A 26 1.84 5.03 8.96
N THR A 27 1.45 4.23 9.96
CA THR A 27 0.04 3.96 10.26
C THR A 27 -0.68 5.25 10.68
N ALA A 28 -0.09 6.03 11.59
CA ALA A 28 -0.69 7.28 12.07
C ALA A 28 -0.87 8.29 10.93
N LEU A 29 0.17 8.52 10.12
CA LEU A 29 0.10 9.40 8.95
C LEU A 29 -0.94 8.90 7.94
N SER A 30 -0.94 7.58 7.70
CA SER A 30 -1.86 6.94 6.77
C SER A 30 -3.33 7.14 7.20
N SER A 31 -3.62 6.95 8.48
CA SER A 31 -4.94 7.16 9.07
C SER A 31 -5.36 8.62 9.03
N GLU A 32 -4.47 9.55 9.37
CA GLU A 32 -4.80 10.98 9.36
C GLU A 32 -5.13 11.46 7.95
N MET A 33 -4.31 11.10 6.95
CA MET A 33 -4.57 11.40 5.54
C MET A 33 -5.91 10.82 5.07
N HIS A 34 -6.24 9.61 5.52
CA HIS A 34 -7.53 9.00 5.20
C HIS A 34 -8.69 9.77 5.83
N ARG A 35 -8.58 10.19 7.11
CA ARG A 35 -9.61 10.99 7.77
C ARG A 35 -9.82 12.34 7.07
N THR A 36 -8.74 13.03 6.73
CA THR A 36 -8.80 14.33 6.03
C THR A 36 -9.51 14.20 4.68
N LEU A 37 -9.17 13.20 3.87
CA LEU A 37 -9.84 13.00 2.58
C LEU A 37 -11.30 12.52 2.74
N SER A 38 -11.56 11.64 3.71
CA SER A 38 -12.90 11.11 3.95
C SER A 38 -13.87 12.20 4.43
N ALA A 39 -13.40 13.19 5.19
CA ALA A 39 -14.19 14.37 5.55
C ALA A 39 -14.66 15.16 4.32
N GLU A 40 -13.94 15.06 3.20
CA GLU A 40 -14.22 15.69 1.92
C GLU A 40 -14.96 14.74 0.94
N GLY A 41 -15.38 13.58 1.43
CA GLY A 41 -16.05 12.55 0.65
C GLY A 41 -15.14 11.89 -0.40
N LEU A 42 -13.82 11.85 -0.15
CA LEU A 42 -12.84 11.24 -1.06
C LEU A 42 -12.10 10.08 -0.38
N ASP A 43 -11.85 9.00 -1.12
CA ASP A 43 -10.78 8.06 -0.76
C ASP A 43 -9.45 8.44 -1.44
N ARG A 44 -8.37 7.72 -1.13
CA ARG A 44 -7.05 7.96 -1.75
C ARG A 44 -7.04 7.83 -3.28
N ARG A 45 -7.87 6.95 -3.83
CA ARG A 45 -7.96 6.72 -5.28
C ARG A 45 -8.77 7.83 -5.93
N ASP A 46 -9.82 8.33 -5.29
CA ASP A 46 -10.56 9.52 -5.76
C ASP A 46 -9.63 10.74 -5.79
N TRP A 47 -8.83 10.93 -4.73
CA TRP A 47 -7.80 11.97 -4.69
C TRP A 47 -6.74 11.83 -5.79
N ALA A 48 -6.28 10.60 -6.07
CA ALA A 48 -5.34 10.35 -7.17
C ALA A 48 -5.95 10.68 -8.54
N VAL A 49 -7.21 10.29 -8.78
CA VAL A 49 -7.95 10.62 -10.01
C VAL A 49 -8.11 12.13 -10.17
N LEU A 50 -8.47 12.83 -9.10
CA LEU A 50 -8.63 14.29 -9.13
C LEU A 50 -7.31 15.00 -9.45
N ASN A 51 -6.18 14.58 -8.88
CA ASN A 51 -4.87 15.16 -9.21
C ASN A 51 -4.43 14.86 -10.66
N VAL A 52 -4.75 13.66 -11.19
CA VAL A 52 -4.48 13.34 -12.60
C VAL A 52 -5.33 14.21 -13.52
N LEU A 53 -6.62 14.38 -13.22
CA LEU A 53 -7.51 15.28 -13.96
C LEU A 53 -7.03 16.74 -13.93
N ALA A 54 -6.43 17.16 -12.82
CA ALA A 54 -5.84 18.49 -12.65
C ALA A 54 -4.48 18.66 -13.36
N GLY A 55 -3.86 17.59 -13.86
CA GLY A 55 -2.49 17.63 -14.39
C GLY A 55 -1.40 17.75 -13.31
N GLU A 56 -1.78 17.66 -12.04
CA GLU A 56 -0.90 17.80 -10.87
C GLU A 56 -0.08 16.54 -10.58
N ARG A 57 -0.46 15.43 -11.22
CA ARG A 57 0.23 14.16 -11.06
C ARG A 57 0.11 13.32 -12.31
N ASP A 58 1.24 12.84 -12.81
CA ASP A 58 1.28 11.77 -13.79
C ASP A 58 1.46 10.42 -13.09
N ILE A 59 0.56 9.48 -13.38
CA ILE A 59 0.63 8.10 -12.89
C ILE A 59 0.46 7.19 -14.10
N PRO A 60 1.49 6.40 -14.45
CA PRO A 60 1.42 5.47 -15.59
C PRO A 60 0.17 4.60 -15.58
N GLY A 61 -0.56 4.61 -16.70
CA GLY A 61 -1.80 3.85 -16.90
C GLY A 61 -3.03 4.38 -16.15
N LEU A 62 -2.89 5.31 -15.19
CA LEU A 62 -4.06 5.92 -14.55
C LEU A 62 -4.64 7.04 -15.42
N ALA A 63 -3.82 7.86 -16.08
CA ALA A 63 -4.29 8.92 -16.97
C ALA A 63 -5.22 8.36 -18.07
N GLU A 64 -4.83 7.29 -18.73
CA GLU A 64 -5.68 6.60 -19.72
C GLU A 64 -6.98 6.05 -19.12
N ARG A 65 -6.93 5.54 -17.88
CA ARG A 65 -8.12 5.03 -17.17
C ARG A 65 -9.06 6.15 -16.75
N VAL A 66 -8.52 7.32 -16.43
CA VAL A 66 -9.29 8.54 -16.15
C VAL A 66 -10.03 8.96 -17.40
N GLN A 67 -9.36 9.00 -18.56
CA GLN A 67 -10.00 9.34 -19.83
C GLN A 67 -11.07 8.33 -20.28
N ARG A 68 -11.01 7.08 -19.81
CA ARG A 68 -12.09 6.09 -20.00
C ARG A 68 -13.36 6.37 -19.16
N GLY A 69 -13.38 7.37 -18.29
CA GLY A 69 -14.59 7.81 -17.59
C GLY A 69 -15.14 6.81 -16.57
N GLY A 70 -14.29 6.11 -15.83
CA GLY A 70 -14.74 5.13 -14.82
C GLY A 70 -15.60 5.73 -13.70
N LYS A 71 -16.14 4.87 -12.82
CA LYS A 71 -17.03 5.26 -11.69
C LYS A 71 -16.55 6.50 -10.91
N ARG A 72 -15.24 6.58 -10.64
CA ARG A 72 -14.64 7.69 -9.87
C ARG A 72 -14.73 9.02 -10.60
N VAL A 73 -14.39 9.02 -11.89
CA VAL A 73 -14.48 10.21 -12.74
C VAL A 73 -15.92 10.71 -12.83
N ARG A 74 -16.87 9.79 -13.06
CA ARG A 74 -18.31 10.13 -13.04
C ARG A 74 -18.79 10.65 -11.68
N SER A 75 -18.26 10.14 -10.58
CA SER A 75 -18.57 10.65 -9.23
C SER A 75 -18.03 12.06 -9.00
N LEU A 76 -16.85 12.39 -9.54
CA LEU A 76 -16.32 13.77 -9.51
C LEU A 76 -17.15 14.68 -10.43
N ALA A 77 -17.58 14.19 -11.59
CA ALA A 77 -18.46 14.91 -12.49
C ALA A 77 -19.84 15.22 -11.88
N ALA A 78 -20.42 14.27 -11.15
CA ALA A 78 -21.66 14.48 -10.40
C ALA A 78 -21.55 15.56 -9.32
N ARG A 79 -20.33 15.89 -8.87
CA ARG A 79 -20.04 17.00 -7.94
C ARG A 79 -19.77 18.33 -8.67
N GLY A 80 -19.83 18.35 -10.00
CA GLY A 80 -19.45 19.51 -10.81
C GLY A 80 -17.93 19.69 -10.97
N TRP A 81 -17.10 18.73 -10.53
CA TRP A 81 -15.64 18.88 -10.48
C TRP A 81 -14.94 18.43 -11.76
N ALA A 82 -15.62 17.65 -12.59
CA ALA A 82 -15.13 17.20 -13.88
C ALA A 82 -16.25 17.26 -14.91
N VAL A 83 -15.90 17.39 -16.18
CA VAL A 83 -16.85 17.38 -17.30
C VAL A 83 -16.23 16.65 -18.48
N GLU A 84 -17.06 15.95 -19.24
CA GLU A 84 -16.66 15.38 -20.52
C GLU A 84 -16.89 16.41 -21.63
N ARG A 85 -15.84 16.69 -22.42
CA ARG A 85 -15.90 17.55 -23.60
C ARG A 85 -15.15 16.88 -24.73
N ASP A 86 -15.78 16.78 -25.90
CA ASP A 86 -15.19 16.18 -27.10
C ASP A 86 -14.59 14.78 -26.87
N GLY A 87 -15.23 13.98 -26.00
CA GLY A 87 -14.78 12.63 -25.65
C GLY A 87 -13.60 12.58 -24.66
N ALA A 88 -13.20 13.70 -24.08
CA ALA A 88 -12.16 13.79 -23.06
C ALA A 88 -12.72 14.30 -21.72
N TRP A 89 -12.26 13.70 -20.63
CA TRP A 89 -12.54 14.17 -19.27
C TRP A 89 -11.58 15.27 -18.87
N ILE A 90 -12.13 16.42 -18.53
CA ILE A 90 -11.39 17.60 -18.07
C ILE A 90 -11.87 18.04 -16.69
N ILE A 91 -10.97 18.57 -15.88
CA ILE A 91 -11.33 19.20 -14.60
C ILE A 91 -12.03 20.55 -14.86
N THR A 92 -13.07 20.84 -14.09
CA THR A 92 -13.75 22.14 -14.12
C THR A 92 -13.00 23.17 -13.27
N GLU A 93 -13.40 24.44 -13.36
CA GLU A 93 -12.85 25.48 -12.48
C GLU A 93 -13.19 25.22 -11.01
N GLU A 94 -14.44 24.81 -10.74
CA GLU A 94 -14.85 24.39 -9.40
C GLU A 94 -14.04 23.18 -8.90
N GLY A 95 -13.79 22.20 -9.78
CA GLY A 95 -12.95 21.04 -9.44
C GLY A 95 -11.52 21.43 -9.09
N ARG A 96 -10.92 22.39 -9.79
CA ARG A 96 -9.60 22.95 -9.45
C ARG A 96 -9.61 23.62 -8.09
N ARG A 97 -10.59 24.51 -7.84
CA ARG A 97 -10.74 25.22 -6.56
C ARG A 97 -10.88 24.24 -5.39
N GLU A 98 -11.74 23.23 -5.53
CA GLU A 98 -11.92 22.23 -4.48
C GLU A 98 -10.69 21.34 -4.30
N ARG A 99 -10.00 20.99 -5.40
CA ARG A 99 -8.71 20.30 -5.32
C ARG A 99 -7.70 21.12 -4.52
N ASP A 100 -7.58 22.42 -4.77
CA ASP A 100 -6.60 23.28 -4.08
C ASP A 100 -6.93 23.43 -2.60
N ARG A 101 -8.21 23.58 -2.26
CA ARG A 101 -8.67 23.57 -0.86
C ARG A 101 -8.31 22.26 -0.15
N ILE A 102 -8.59 21.12 -0.77
CA ILE A 102 -8.28 19.79 -0.20
C ILE A 102 -6.77 19.57 -0.14
N HIS A 103 -6.02 20.05 -1.13
CA HIS A 103 -4.56 20.02 -1.12
C HIS A 103 -4.01 20.80 0.08
N ALA A 104 -4.54 21.99 0.37
CA ALA A 104 -4.15 22.78 1.54
C ALA A 104 -4.41 22.03 2.85
N LEU A 105 -5.54 21.31 2.97
CA LEU A 105 -5.83 20.48 4.16
C LEU A 105 -4.82 19.33 4.31
N VAL A 106 -4.52 18.63 3.22
CA VAL A 106 -3.55 17.52 3.19
C VAL A 106 -2.13 18.03 3.50
N SER A 107 -1.73 19.18 2.95
CA SER A 107 -0.45 19.81 3.23
C SER A 107 -0.37 20.27 4.69
N GLY A 108 -1.44 20.82 5.25
CA GLY A 108 -1.51 21.17 6.66
C GLY A 108 -1.28 19.98 7.60
N VAL A 109 -1.68 18.75 7.22
CA VAL A 109 -1.31 17.55 7.98
C VAL A 109 0.20 17.31 7.95
N ARG A 110 0.84 17.46 6.79
CA ARG A 110 2.29 17.27 6.64
C ARG A 110 3.07 18.34 7.38
N ASP A 111 2.61 19.58 7.34
CA ASP A 111 3.24 20.71 8.01
C ASP A 111 3.18 20.53 9.53
N ARG A 112 2.07 20.05 10.08
CA ARG A 112 1.99 19.68 11.51
C ARG A 112 3.01 18.62 11.89
N VAL A 113 3.20 17.60 11.04
CA VAL A 113 4.19 16.53 11.31
C VAL A 113 5.61 17.08 11.25
N ARG A 114 5.93 17.89 10.22
CA ARG A 114 7.25 18.54 10.09
C ARG A 114 7.54 19.45 11.28
N GLY A 115 6.55 20.22 11.73
CA GLY A 115 6.67 21.14 12.86
C GLY A 115 6.81 20.47 14.23
N THR A 116 6.80 19.14 14.32
CA THR A 116 7.07 18.44 15.60
C THR A 116 8.56 18.38 15.96
N VAL A 117 9.44 18.65 14.98
CA VAL A 117 10.89 18.62 15.12
C VAL A 117 11.49 19.86 14.45
N THR A 118 12.77 20.13 14.71
CA THR A 118 13.48 21.20 13.98
C THR A 118 13.63 20.83 12.50
N ASP A 119 13.81 21.83 11.62
CA ASP A 119 14.06 21.58 10.20
C ASP A 119 15.31 20.73 9.97
N ALA A 120 16.35 20.92 10.80
CA ALA A 120 17.57 20.12 10.75
C ALA A 120 17.31 18.65 11.12
N ASP A 121 16.60 18.39 12.21
CA ASP A 121 16.26 17.02 12.64
C ASP A 121 15.35 16.32 11.63
N TYR A 122 14.41 17.07 11.04
CA TYR A 122 13.55 16.56 9.97
C TYR A 122 14.38 16.14 8.75
N ALA A 123 15.31 16.99 8.32
CA ALA A 123 16.22 16.68 7.21
C ALA A 123 17.10 15.47 7.52
N THR A 124 17.67 15.38 8.72
CA THR A 124 18.46 14.22 9.18
C THR A 124 17.63 12.94 9.19
N THR A 125 16.36 13.01 9.64
CA THR A 125 15.45 11.86 9.64
C THR A 125 15.17 11.36 8.22
N LEU A 126 14.87 12.28 7.28
CA LEU A 126 14.64 11.92 5.87
C LEU A 126 15.89 11.29 5.24
N ALA A 127 17.06 11.89 5.43
CA ALA A 127 18.32 11.35 4.93
C ALA A 127 18.62 9.95 5.50
N SER A 128 18.35 9.74 6.79
CA SER A 128 18.52 8.41 7.43
C SER A 128 17.58 7.36 6.85
N LEU A 129 16.30 7.71 6.65
CA LEU A 129 15.31 6.80 6.07
C LEU A 129 15.63 6.49 4.60
N GLU A 130 16.08 7.46 3.82
CA GLU A 130 16.51 7.27 2.44
C GLU A 130 17.72 6.34 2.36
N ALA A 131 18.73 6.53 3.20
CA ALA A 131 19.91 5.66 3.26
C ALA A 131 19.51 4.21 3.57
N ILE A 132 18.63 4.00 4.56
CA ILE A 132 18.08 2.67 4.89
C ILE A 132 17.32 2.08 3.70
N ALA A 133 16.48 2.87 3.02
CA ALA A 133 15.72 2.38 1.87
C ALA A 133 16.64 1.96 0.72
N ARG A 134 17.67 2.77 0.41
CA ARG A 134 18.67 2.47 -0.62
C ARG A 134 19.46 1.21 -0.31
N GLU A 135 19.90 1.03 0.94
CA GLU A 135 20.56 -0.19 1.40
C GLU A 135 19.66 -1.43 1.22
N LEU A 136 18.35 -1.29 1.43
CA LEU A 136 17.37 -2.35 1.22
C LEU A 136 16.92 -2.52 -0.25
N GLY A 137 17.60 -1.88 -1.19
CA GLY A 137 17.36 -2.03 -2.63
C GLY A 137 16.22 -1.17 -3.19
N TRP A 138 15.81 -0.11 -2.49
CA TRP A 138 14.98 0.93 -3.09
C TRP A 138 15.82 1.81 -4.01
N ASP A 139 15.33 2.04 -5.22
CA ASP A 139 15.87 3.03 -6.14
C ASP A 139 14.71 3.79 -6.82
N GLU A 140 14.99 4.99 -7.35
CA GLU A 140 13.97 5.86 -7.96
C GLU A 140 13.38 5.26 -9.25
N SER A 141 14.15 4.43 -9.96
CA SER A 141 13.73 3.75 -11.21
C SER A 141 12.95 2.46 -10.95
N SER A 142 13.02 1.92 -9.75
CA SER A 142 12.31 0.72 -9.32
C SER A 142 10.83 1.06 -9.26
N PRO A 143 9.99 0.51 -10.15
CA PRO A 143 8.55 0.76 -10.09
C PRO A 143 8.10 0.32 -8.72
N ARG A 144 7.55 1.25 -7.91
CA ARG A 144 7.14 1.01 -6.52
C ARG A 144 6.52 -0.37 -6.42
N ARG A 145 7.31 -1.36 -5.99
CA ARG A 145 6.84 -2.73 -5.79
C ARG A 145 6.04 -2.64 -4.50
N PHE A 146 4.80 -2.19 -4.61
CA PHE A 146 3.79 -2.61 -3.65
C PHE A 146 3.96 -4.12 -3.54
N GLY A 147 4.30 -4.58 -2.33
CA GLY A 147 4.65 -5.97 -2.04
C GLY A 147 3.63 -6.96 -2.58
N PRO A 148 3.93 -8.27 -2.50
CA PRO A 148 3.19 -9.32 -3.20
C PRO A 148 1.70 -9.06 -3.19
N ARG A 149 1.13 -8.79 -4.37
CA ARG A 149 -0.32 -8.71 -4.56
C ARG A 149 -0.88 -9.94 -3.84
N GLY A 150 -1.66 -9.70 -2.79
CA GLY A 150 -2.38 -10.75 -2.08
C GLY A 150 -3.33 -11.45 -3.04
N ARG A 151 -2.80 -12.43 -3.77
CA ARG A 151 -3.53 -13.54 -4.32
C ARG A 151 -3.92 -14.40 -3.12
N HIS A 152 -4.98 -14.00 -2.44
CA HIS A 152 -5.72 -14.87 -1.53
C HIS A 152 -7.09 -15.12 -2.18
N GLY A 153 -7.05 -15.98 -3.19
CA GLY A 153 -8.12 -16.95 -3.34
C GLY A 153 -7.91 -17.99 -2.24
N PHE A 154 -8.75 -17.94 -1.22
CA PHE A 154 -9.08 -19.11 -0.40
C PHE A 154 -10.58 -19.33 -0.58
N GLY A 155 -10.92 -20.29 -1.44
CA GLY A 155 -12.21 -20.95 -1.38
C GLY A 155 -12.18 -22.00 -0.27
N HIS A 156 -13.22 -22.06 0.55
CA HIS A 156 -14.16 -23.20 0.57
C HIS A 156 -15.20 -23.07 1.69
N GLY A 157 -16.45 -23.43 1.35
CA GLY A 157 -17.60 -23.57 2.25
C GLY A 157 -18.89 -23.14 1.55
N HIS A 158 -19.40 -23.90 0.56
CA HIS A 158 -20.61 -24.74 0.69
C HIS A 158 -21.83 -23.99 1.26
N GLY A 159 -22.96 -23.82 0.56
CA GLY A 159 -23.37 -24.24 -0.77
C GLY A 159 -24.83 -23.82 -0.99
N HIS A 160 -25.21 -23.46 -2.21
CA HIS A 160 -26.60 -23.36 -2.67
C HIS A 160 -26.59 -23.68 -4.17
N ARG A 161 -26.94 -24.92 -4.55
CA ARG A 161 -27.23 -25.29 -5.93
C ARG A 161 -28.66 -25.78 -6.01
N HIS A 162 -29.56 -24.88 -6.39
CA HIS A 162 -30.81 -25.23 -7.05
C HIS A 162 -30.52 -25.74 -8.46
N GLY A 163 -31.34 -26.68 -8.95
CA GLY A 163 -31.49 -26.92 -10.39
C GLY A 163 -31.34 -28.38 -10.83
N HIS A 164 -32.46 -29.12 -10.71
CA HIS A 164 -32.99 -30.16 -11.60
C HIS A 164 -32.06 -30.92 -12.56
N GLY A 165 -32.04 -32.24 -12.39
CA GLY A 165 -31.47 -33.20 -13.33
C GLY A 165 -32.43 -33.55 -14.48
N CYS A 166 -31.85 -33.71 -15.68
CA CYS A 166 -32.47 -34.31 -16.87
C CYS A 166 -31.43 -35.17 -17.62
N GLY A 167 -31.71 -36.47 -17.75
CA GLY A 167 -31.41 -37.28 -18.96
C GLY A 167 -30.05 -38.00 -19.12
N PRO A 168 -30.02 -39.34 -19.37
CA PRO A 168 -28.79 -40.12 -19.63
C PRO A 168 -28.56 -40.47 -21.12
N ARG A 169 -27.30 -40.62 -21.55
CA ARG A 169 -26.90 -41.45 -22.72
C ARG A 169 -25.40 -41.79 -22.76
N PHE A 170 -25.13 -42.99 -23.28
CA PHE A 170 -23.91 -43.81 -23.31
C PHE A 170 -22.81 -43.33 -24.30
N GLY A 171 -21.56 -43.82 -24.11
CA GLY A 171 -20.53 -43.90 -25.17
C GLY A 171 -19.07 -44.10 -24.71
N ASP A 172 -18.58 -45.34 -24.85
CA ASP A 172 -17.21 -45.93 -24.94
C ASP A 172 -15.88 -45.11 -24.82
N HIS A 173 -15.10 -45.43 -23.76
CA HIS A 173 -13.72 -46.00 -23.67
C HIS A 173 -12.70 -45.95 -24.87
N PRO A 174 -11.34 -46.12 -24.71
CA PRO A 174 -10.55 -46.43 -23.49
C PRO A 174 -9.05 -45.94 -23.37
N ARG A 175 -8.45 -46.24 -22.19
CA ARG A 175 -7.02 -46.53 -21.80
C ARG A 175 -5.95 -45.41 -21.79
N HIS A 176 -5.31 -45.19 -20.63
CA HIS A 176 -4.00 -45.80 -20.31
C HIS A 176 -3.46 -45.39 -18.91
N GLY A 177 -3.01 -46.39 -18.12
CA GLY A 177 -1.78 -46.29 -17.31
C GLY A 177 -1.90 -46.01 -15.81
N GLU A 178 -1.87 -47.05 -14.99
CA GLU A 178 -1.70 -47.02 -13.53
C GLU A 178 -0.21 -47.11 -13.10
N HIS A 179 0.15 -46.26 -12.12
CA HIS A 179 1.11 -46.45 -10.99
C HIS A 179 2.64 -46.55 -11.22
N PRO A 180 3.52 -46.31 -10.20
CA PRO A 180 3.30 -45.97 -8.77
C PRO A 180 4.16 -44.79 -8.20
N ARG A 181 4.00 -44.61 -6.88
CA ARG A 181 4.52 -43.60 -5.93
C ARG A 181 6.06 -43.53 -5.78
N ARG A 182 6.55 -42.38 -5.28
CA ARG A 182 7.42 -42.18 -4.08
C ARG A 182 8.41 -41.01 -4.26
N GLY A 183 8.54 -40.14 -3.24
CA GLY A 183 9.66 -39.18 -3.16
C GLY A 183 9.40 -37.96 -2.29
N GLU A 184 9.43 -38.15 -0.97
CA GLU A 184 9.40 -37.11 0.04
C GLU A 184 10.84 -36.64 0.35
N ARG A 185 11.00 -35.32 0.60
CA ARG A 185 12.09 -34.64 1.35
C ARG A 185 13.42 -34.32 0.65
N ALA A 186 13.76 -33.03 0.65
CA ALA A 186 14.93 -32.42 1.33
C ALA A 186 15.49 -31.23 0.53
N PHE A 187 15.09 -30.00 0.88
CA PHE A 187 15.84 -28.79 0.53
C PHE A 187 16.37 -28.16 1.81
N GLU A 188 17.52 -28.67 2.22
CA GLU A 188 18.42 -28.02 3.16
C GLU A 188 19.73 -27.77 2.40
N ARG A 189 20.32 -26.59 2.67
CA ARG A 189 21.69 -26.13 2.35
C ARG A 189 21.83 -25.22 1.12
N GLY A 190 22.14 -23.96 1.42
CA GLY A 190 22.63 -22.96 0.48
C GLY A 190 22.71 -21.53 1.02
N PHE A 191 22.96 -21.31 2.32
CA PHE A 191 23.15 -19.97 2.88
C PHE A 191 24.44 -19.96 3.70
N THR A 192 25.59 -19.76 3.04
CA THR A 192 26.90 -19.39 3.62
C THR A 192 27.93 -19.24 2.49
N ALA A 193 27.89 -18.11 1.75
CA ALA A 193 28.99 -17.70 0.86
C ALA A 193 28.95 -16.21 0.45
N GLY A 194 28.31 -15.33 1.24
CA GLY A 194 28.10 -13.93 0.84
C GLY A 194 28.81 -12.86 1.68
N PHE A 195 29.33 -13.19 2.87
CA PHE A 195 29.77 -12.17 3.84
C PHE A 195 31.29 -12.16 4.13
N ALA A 196 32.11 -12.65 3.18
CA ALA A 196 33.56 -12.69 3.34
C ALA A 196 34.36 -11.91 2.26
N ALA A 197 33.71 -11.18 1.35
CA ALA A 197 34.39 -10.44 0.27
C ALA A 197 34.32 -8.91 0.39
N GLY A 198 33.72 -8.36 1.46
CA GLY A 198 33.56 -6.91 1.66
C GLY A 198 34.53 -6.28 2.66
N ARG A 199 35.50 -7.03 3.19
CA ARG A 199 36.39 -6.56 4.28
C ARG A 199 37.88 -6.51 3.95
N ASP A 200 38.25 -6.82 2.70
CA ASP A 200 39.63 -6.73 2.20
C ASP A 200 39.78 -5.72 1.03
N ALA A 201 38.85 -4.75 0.94
CA ALA A 201 38.91 -3.65 -0.04
C ALA A 201 38.72 -2.27 0.62
N ALA A 202 39.28 -2.10 1.83
CA ALA A 202 39.48 -0.81 2.49
C ALA A 202 40.97 -0.55 2.68
#